data_AF-A0A7S2P948-F1
#
_entry.id   AF-A0A7S2P948-F1
#
_cell.length_a   1.000
_cell.length_b   1.000
_cell.length_c   1.000
_cell.angle_alpha   90.00
_cell.angle_beta   90.00
_cell.angle_gamma   90.00
#
_symmetry.space_group_name_H-M   'P 1'
#
loop_
_entity.id
_entity.type
_entity.pdbx_description
1 polymer ?
#
loop_
_entity_poly.entity_id
_entity_poly.type
_entity_poly.pdbx_seq_one_letter_code
_entity_poly.pdbx_strand_id
1 'polypeptide(L)'
;SAPGPAELAPSPAGAASSEPAPDGAGGHPPGQSRHAQYGEHWGEGAARCFSLESDILDEDHAVRLMPVPDNFLCPISAAIMVDPVATVDGCVYERQYIERWFRERRQQGQRITSPVTGLELPSATLMPLVALQRAIEAYLAHRPELKREHMAGRSFEEAAQILQTDLFEKQTVHATTQDKLRRLKQANKALERALQEAEARISLLEGERPPPDATTQDK
;
A
#
# COMPACT_ATOMS: atom_id res chain seq x y z
N SER A 1 13.06 -51.53 11.39
CA SER A 1 12.44 -50.90 12.55
C SER A 1 12.15 -49.44 12.24
N ALA A 2 10.87 -49.10 12.12
CA ALA A 2 10.36 -47.74 12.09
C ALA A 2 9.39 -47.60 13.27
N PRO A 3 9.29 -46.43 13.92
CA PRO A 3 8.12 -46.13 14.74
C PRO A 3 7.15 -45.23 13.97
N GLY A 4 5.87 -45.63 14.01
CA GLY A 4 4.70 -44.87 13.59
C GLY A 4 4.14 -43.96 14.71
N PRO A 5 2.96 -43.35 14.50
CA PRO A 5 2.57 -42.06 15.06
C PRO A 5 1.82 -42.15 16.40
N ALA A 6 1.87 -41.08 17.19
CA ALA A 6 1.11 -40.93 18.44
C ALA A 6 -0.10 -39.99 18.24
N GLU A 7 -1.23 -40.46 18.76
CA GLU A 7 -2.60 -39.94 18.69
C GLU A 7 -2.89 -38.72 19.58
N LEU A 8 -4.03 -38.08 19.29
CA LEU A 8 -4.58 -36.85 19.87
C LEU A 8 -5.41 -37.05 21.16
N ALA A 9 -5.53 -35.93 21.91
CA ALA A 9 -6.62 -35.47 22.81
C ALA A 9 -6.59 -35.84 24.31
N PRO A 10 -7.32 -35.13 25.21
CA PRO A 10 -7.69 -33.69 25.27
C PRO A 10 -7.34 -33.02 26.63
N SER A 11 -7.27 -31.68 26.66
CA SER A 11 -7.11 -30.87 27.88
C SER A 11 -8.43 -30.66 28.64
N PRO A 12 -8.43 -30.67 29.99
CA PRO A 12 -9.60 -30.36 30.80
C PRO A 12 -9.77 -28.87 31.12
N ALA A 13 -11.04 -28.50 31.30
CA ALA A 13 -11.60 -27.28 31.88
C ALA A 13 -10.84 -26.82 33.16
N GLY A 14 -10.69 -25.53 33.48
CA GLY A 14 -11.71 -24.49 33.52
C GLY A 14 -12.05 -24.21 34.99
N ALA A 15 -11.25 -23.39 35.68
CA ALA A 15 -11.54 -22.89 37.02
C ALA A 15 -11.84 -21.40 36.94
N ALA A 16 -13.07 -21.07 37.36
CA ALA A 16 -13.69 -19.76 37.31
C ALA A 16 -13.14 -18.82 38.39
N SER A 17 -12.86 -17.58 38.00
CA SER A 17 -12.93 -16.43 38.88
C SER A 17 -14.03 -15.51 38.36
N SER A 18 -15.01 -15.32 39.24
CA SER A 18 -16.23 -14.54 39.09
C SER A 18 -15.96 -13.04 39.00
N GLU A 19 -16.40 -12.41 37.91
CA GLU A 19 -16.72 -10.97 37.88
C GLU A 19 -18.23 -10.81 37.66
N PRO A 20 -18.85 -9.77 38.24
CA PRO A 20 -20.30 -9.67 38.36
C PRO A 20 -20.95 -9.28 37.03
N ALA A 21 -22.08 -9.90 36.73
CA ALA A 21 -22.95 -9.52 35.63
C ALA A 21 -23.52 -8.11 35.84
N PRO A 22 -23.58 -7.24 34.81
CA PRO A 22 -24.49 -6.12 34.83
C PRO A 22 -25.92 -6.65 34.58
N ASP A 23 -26.69 -6.72 35.66
CA ASP A 23 -28.14 -6.85 35.62
C ASP A 23 -28.76 -5.62 34.92
N GLY A 24 -29.75 -5.88 34.07
CA GLY A 24 -30.90 -4.98 33.96
C GLY A 24 -31.00 -4.07 32.74
N ALA A 25 -31.61 -4.63 31.70
CA ALA A 25 -32.72 -4.03 30.95
C ALA A 25 -32.46 -2.73 30.15
N GLY A 26 -32.08 -2.90 28.88
CA GLY A 26 -32.25 -1.91 27.82
C GLY A 26 -32.65 -2.61 26.53
N GLY A 27 -33.93 -2.96 26.38
CA GLY A 27 -34.46 -3.58 25.18
C GLY A 27 -34.14 -2.75 23.94
N HIS A 28 -33.46 -3.34 22.96
CA HIS A 28 -33.22 -2.70 21.67
C HIS A 28 -34.53 -2.63 20.88
N PRO A 29 -34.95 -1.46 20.39
CA PRO A 29 -36.05 -1.38 19.43
C PRO A 29 -35.63 -2.03 18.10
N PRO A 30 -36.49 -2.85 17.47
CA PRO A 30 -36.16 -3.47 16.20
C PRO A 30 -36.19 -2.40 15.10
N GLY A 31 -35.01 -2.03 14.59
CA GLY A 31 -34.92 -1.09 13.45
C GLY A 31 -33.63 -0.28 13.33
N GLN A 32 -32.73 -0.30 14.31
CA GLN A 32 -31.45 0.39 14.17
C GLN A 32 -30.47 -0.44 13.33
N SER A 33 -30.06 0.13 12.19
CA SER A 33 -28.98 -0.38 11.35
C SER A 33 -27.72 -0.57 12.21
N ARG A 34 -27.06 -1.73 12.09
CA ARG A 34 -25.83 -2.08 12.83
C ARG A 34 -24.69 -1.06 12.63
N HIS A 35 -24.83 -0.16 11.66
CA HIS A 35 -23.93 0.96 11.39
C HIS A 35 -24.08 2.15 12.37
N ALA A 36 -25.17 2.26 13.14
CA ALA A 36 -25.43 3.42 13.99
C ALA A 36 -24.56 3.49 15.26
N GLN A 37 -24.06 2.34 15.73
CA GLN A 37 -23.38 2.24 17.04
C GLN A 37 -22.03 2.97 17.06
N TYR A 38 -21.31 3.08 15.95
CA TYR A 38 -19.97 3.67 15.95
C TYR A 38 -19.97 5.20 16.15
N GLY A 39 -21.01 5.90 15.69
CA GLY A 39 -21.11 7.36 15.81
C GLY A 39 -21.44 7.87 17.21
N GLU A 40 -22.02 7.01 18.06
CA GLU A 40 -22.51 7.39 19.40
C GLU A 40 -21.35 7.66 20.38
N HIS A 41 -20.23 6.93 20.24
CA HIS A 41 -19.11 6.98 21.20
C HIS A 41 -18.08 8.07 20.88
N TRP A 42 -18.23 8.77 19.75
CA TRP A 42 -17.25 9.77 19.32
C TRP A 42 -17.21 10.98 20.28
N GLY A 43 -18.37 11.36 20.83
CA GLY A 43 -18.48 12.40 21.86
C GLY A 43 -17.92 11.99 23.22
N GLU A 44 -17.94 10.70 23.55
CA GLU A 44 -17.38 10.18 24.81
C GLU A 44 -15.85 10.29 24.83
N GLY A 45 -15.19 10.06 23.69
CA GLY A 45 -13.75 10.27 23.55
C GLY A 45 -13.33 11.73 23.76
N ALA A 46 -14.10 12.68 23.23
CA ALA A 46 -13.87 14.10 23.47
C ALA A 46 -14.10 14.47 24.95
N ALA A 47 -15.11 13.89 25.59
CA ALA A 47 -15.36 14.11 27.01
C ALA A 47 -14.16 13.69 27.89
N ARG A 48 -13.50 12.56 27.58
CA ARG A 48 -12.30 12.11 28.33
C ARG A 48 -11.09 13.04 28.19
N CYS A 49 -10.96 13.78 27.08
CA CYS A 49 -9.92 14.79 26.93
C CYS A 49 -10.13 16.03 27.83
N PHE A 50 -11.35 16.24 28.33
CA PHE A 50 -11.69 17.34 29.24
C PHE A 50 -12.05 16.87 30.66
N SER A 51 -12.29 15.58 30.88
CA SER A 51 -12.43 14.98 32.20
C SER A 51 -11.08 14.96 32.91
N LEU A 52 -10.80 16.03 33.65
CA LEU A 52 -9.75 16.08 34.66
C LEU A 52 -10.16 15.15 35.83
N GLU A 53 -10.03 13.83 35.66
CA GLU A 53 -9.92 12.96 36.82
C GLU A 53 -8.52 13.20 37.43
N SER A 54 -8.55 13.55 38.70
CA SER A 54 -7.61 14.45 39.38
C SER A 54 -6.31 13.78 39.84
N ASP A 55 -5.73 12.88 39.04
CA ASP A 55 -4.47 12.19 39.35
C ASP A 55 -3.37 12.63 38.37
N ILE A 56 -3.06 13.93 38.39
CA ILE A 56 -2.02 14.54 37.54
C ILE A 56 -0.60 14.25 38.08
N LEU A 57 -0.49 13.71 39.30
CA LEU A 57 0.79 13.42 39.96
C LEU A 57 0.82 11.94 40.39
N ASP A 58 1.71 11.15 39.80
CA ASP A 58 2.24 9.96 40.47
C ASP A 58 3.18 10.41 41.61
N GLU A 59 3.43 9.57 42.62
CA GLU A 59 4.33 9.85 43.77
C GLU A 59 5.73 10.36 43.35
N ASP A 60 6.16 10.06 42.11
CA ASP A 60 7.42 10.48 41.48
C ASP A 60 7.37 11.83 40.72
N HIS A 61 6.27 12.58 40.77
CA HIS A 61 6.12 13.92 40.17
C HIS A 61 6.45 14.02 38.64
N ALA A 62 6.40 12.91 37.91
CA ALA A 62 6.51 12.93 36.45
C ALA A 62 5.16 13.34 35.83
N VAL A 63 5.20 14.30 34.90
CA VAL A 63 4.01 14.68 34.10
C VAL A 63 3.61 13.47 33.26
N ARG A 64 2.47 12.83 33.57
CA ARG A 64 1.87 11.83 32.69
C ARG A 64 1.43 12.51 31.40
N LEU A 65 2.19 12.31 30.33
CA LEU A 65 1.78 12.72 28.99
C LEU A 65 0.54 11.89 28.61
N MET A 66 -0.62 12.54 28.50
CA MET A 66 -1.87 11.89 28.09
C MET A 66 -1.63 11.12 26.78
N PRO A 67 -1.95 9.81 26.70
CA PRO A 67 -1.72 9.01 25.50
C PRO A 67 -2.49 9.57 24.31
N VAL A 68 -2.09 9.21 23.09
CA VAL A 68 -2.83 9.59 21.87
C VAL A 68 -4.20 8.91 21.91
N PRO A 69 -5.31 9.66 21.82
CA PRO A 69 -6.63 9.04 21.78
C PRO A 69 -6.78 8.14 20.55
N ASP A 70 -7.33 6.93 20.72
CA ASP A 70 -7.54 5.98 19.63
C ASP A 70 -8.40 6.57 18.49
N ASN A 71 -9.34 7.45 18.84
CA ASN A 71 -10.20 8.15 17.88
C ASN A 71 -9.44 9.12 16.94
N PHE A 72 -8.16 9.41 17.23
CA PHE A 72 -7.30 10.21 16.35
C PHE A 72 -6.50 9.34 15.38
N LEU A 73 -6.46 8.02 15.59
CA LEU A 73 -5.74 7.08 14.77
C LEU A 73 -6.63 6.55 13.64
N CYS A 74 -6.08 6.50 12.42
CA CYS A 74 -6.73 5.86 11.30
C CYS A 74 -6.72 4.34 11.48
N PRO A 75 -7.86 3.64 11.38
CA PRO A 75 -7.91 2.18 11.52
C PRO A 75 -7.12 1.41 10.44
N ILE A 76 -6.90 2.01 9.27
CA ILE A 76 -6.15 1.37 8.17
C ILE A 76 -4.65 1.56 8.36
N SER A 77 -4.21 2.78 8.68
CA SER A 77 -2.78 3.11 8.74
C SER A 77 -2.18 3.02 10.14
N ALA A 78 -3.02 2.83 11.16
CA ALA A 78 -2.63 2.86 12.58
C ALA A 78 -1.82 4.13 12.97
N ALA A 79 -2.08 5.25 12.29
CA ALA A 79 -1.35 6.50 12.45
C ALA A 79 -2.31 7.68 12.64
N ILE A 80 -1.83 8.78 13.22
CA ILE A 80 -2.64 9.97 13.49
C ILE A 80 -3.22 10.53 12.18
N MET A 81 -4.52 10.78 12.15
CA MET A 81 -5.20 11.33 10.98
C MET A 81 -4.84 12.81 10.78
N VAL A 82 -4.56 13.19 9.54
CA VAL A 82 -4.36 14.59 9.11
C VAL A 82 -5.59 15.08 8.35
N ASP A 83 -6.21 14.22 7.53
CA ASP A 83 -7.45 14.50 6.82
C ASP A 83 -8.51 13.43 7.15
N PRO A 84 -9.12 13.52 8.34
CA PRO A 84 -10.13 12.56 8.79
C PRO A 84 -11.41 12.69 7.96
N VAL A 85 -11.86 11.56 7.41
CA VAL A 85 -13.10 11.43 6.64
C VAL A 85 -13.98 10.31 7.20
N ALA A 86 -15.28 10.54 7.26
CA ALA A 86 -16.26 9.53 7.60
C ALA A 86 -16.78 8.82 6.36
N THR A 87 -16.98 7.51 6.46
CA THR A 87 -17.77 6.72 5.51
C THR A 87 -19.24 6.68 5.95
N VAL A 88 -20.13 6.20 5.07
CA VAL A 88 -21.59 6.16 5.31
C VAL A 88 -22.01 5.26 6.49
N ASP A 89 -21.12 4.40 6.95
CA ASP A 89 -21.28 3.57 8.15
C ASP A 89 -20.81 4.27 9.45
N GLY A 90 -20.38 5.54 9.37
CA GLY A 90 -19.92 6.32 10.51
C GLY A 90 -18.46 6.06 10.91
N CYS A 91 -17.76 5.10 10.30
CA CYS A 91 -16.35 4.87 10.57
C CYS A 91 -15.50 6.01 9.99
N VAL A 92 -14.40 6.33 10.69
CA VAL A 92 -13.52 7.45 10.33
C VAL A 92 -12.14 6.93 9.93
N TYR A 93 -11.61 7.48 8.84
CA TYR A 93 -10.34 7.08 8.25
C TYR A 93 -9.54 8.30 7.83
N GLU A 94 -8.23 8.12 7.64
CA GLU A 94 -7.43 9.04 6.87
C GLU A 94 -7.79 8.92 5.38
N ARG A 95 -8.08 10.05 4.73
CA ARG A 95 -8.59 10.12 3.35
C ARG A 95 -7.79 9.27 2.37
N GLN A 96 -6.47 9.43 2.34
CA GLN A 96 -5.62 8.76 1.35
C GLN A 96 -5.72 7.22 1.43
N TYR A 97 -5.92 6.67 2.63
CA TYR A 97 -5.95 5.22 2.84
C TYR A 97 -7.30 4.63 2.49
N ILE A 98 -8.41 5.29 2.85
CA ILE A 98 -9.75 4.80 2.48
C ILE A 98 -10.01 4.95 0.97
N GLU A 99 -9.49 5.99 0.34
CA GLU A 99 -9.56 6.13 -1.12
C GLU A 99 -8.76 5.05 -1.84
N ARG A 100 -7.56 4.72 -1.35
CA ARG A 100 -6.74 3.61 -1.84
C ARG A 100 -7.49 2.29 -1.73
N TRP A 101 -8.06 2.00 -0.56
CA TRP A 101 -8.87 0.82 -0.33
C TRP A 101 -10.03 0.69 -1.33
N PHE A 102 -10.80 1.76 -1.54
CA PHE A 102 -11.90 1.76 -2.51
C PHE A 102 -11.42 1.53 -3.94
N ARG A 103 -10.26 2.10 -4.30
CA ARG A 103 -9.65 1.90 -5.63
C ARG A 103 -9.26 0.44 -5.84
N GLU A 104 -8.59 -0.16 -4.87
CA GLU A 104 -8.15 -1.57 -4.93
C GLU A 104 -9.33 -2.53 -5.03
N ARG A 105 -10.39 -2.33 -4.22
CA ARG A 105 -11.62 -3.15 -4.30
C ARG A 105 -12.26 -3.07 -5.69
N ARG A 106 -12.36 -1.88 -6.29
CA ARG A 106 -12.88 -1.71 -7.66
C ARG A 106 -12.02 -2.41 -8.70
N GLN A 107 -10.70 -2.28 -8.60
CA GLN A 107 -9.76 -2.93 -9.54
C GLN A 107 -9.85 -4.45 -9.47
N GLN A 108 -10.14 -5.01 -8.30
CA GLN A 108 -10.35 -6.44 -8.08
C GLN A 108 -11.78 -6.91 -8.46
N GLY A 109 -12.65 -6.03 -8.94
CA GLY A 109 -14.04 -6.36 -9.24
C GLY A 109 -14.88 -6.73 -8.00
N GLN A 110 -14.41 -6.32 -6.82
CA GLN A 110 -15.06 -6.63 -5.55
C GLN A 110 -15.98 -5.50 -5.10
N ARG A 111 -16.94 -5.85 -4.25
CA ARG A 111 -17.84 -4.89 -3.61
C ARG A 111 -17.05 -3.96 -2.69
N ILE A 112 -17.48 -2.71 -2.60
CA ILE A 112 -16.89 -1.76 -1.67
C ILE A 112 -17.31 -2.15 -0.26
N THR A 113 -16.34 -2.44 0.60
CA THR A 113 -16.58 -2.78 2.00
C THR A 113 -15.90 -1.79 2.93
N SER A 114 -16.40 -1.70 4.15
CA SER A 114 -15.76 -1.00 5.25
C SER A 114 -14.53 -1.79 5.72
N PRO A 115 -13.34 -1.18 5.81
CA PRO A 115 -12.14 -1.84 6.32
C PRO A 115 -12.30 -2.40 7.75
N VAL A 116 -13.03 -1.68 8.62
CA VAL A 116 -13.19 -2.06 10.02
C VAL A 116 -14.26 -3.13 10.20
N THR A 117 -15.44 -2.92 9.58
CA THR A 117 -16.58 -3.83 9.82
C THR A 117 -16.61 -5.02 8.84
N GLY A 118 -15.87 -4.93 7.73
CA GLY A 118 -15.92 -5.91 6.63
C GLY A 118 -17.24 -5.92 5.86
N LEU A 119 -18.22 -5.11 6.26
CA LEU A 119 -19.55 -5.04 5.65
C LEU A 119 -19.53 -4.20 4.38
N GLU A 120 -20.41 -4.53 3.44
CA GLU A 120 -20.59 -3.76 2.21
C GLU A 120 -21.11 -2.35 2.52
N LEU A 121 -20.46 -1.34 1.93
CA LEU A 121 -20.89 0.04 2.05
C LEU A 121 -21.90 0.34 0.94
N PRO A 122 -23.08 0.91 1.28
CA PRO A 122 -24.07 1.34 0.29
C PRO A 122 -23.54 2.41 -0.69
N SER A 123 -22.54 3.19 -0.26
CA SER A 123 -21.89 4.21 -1.08
C SER A 123 -20.43 4.39 -0.66
N ALA A 124 -19.58 4.80 -1.61
CA ALA A 124 -18.21 5.21 -1.39
C ALA A 124 -18.07 6.72 -1.10
N THR A 125 -19.16 7.39 -0.72
CA THR A 125 -19.15 8.81 -0.34
C THR A 125 -18.31 9.02 0.92
N LEU A 126 -17.37 9.95 0.85
CA LEU A 126 -16.53 10.36 1.98
C LEU A 126 -16.95 11.74 2.48
N MET A 127 -17.17 11.86 3.78
CA MET A 127 -17.62 13.09 4.43
C MET A 127 -16.47 13.67 5.26
N PRO A 128 -15.93 14.85 4.90
CA PRO A 128 -14.85 15.47 5.69
C PRO A 128 -15.30 15.77 7.12
N LEU A 129 -14.52 15.37 8.12
CA LEU A 129 -14.76 15.66 9.53
C LEU A 129 -13.86 16.80 10.02
N VAL A 130 -14.20 18.02 9.59
CA VAL A 130 -13.42 19.23 9.91
C VAL A 130 -13.26 19.45 11.41
N ALA A 131 -14.28 19.14 12.22
CA ALA A 131 -14.20 19.27 13.67
C ALA A 131 -13.12 18.34 14.28
N LEU A 132 -13.04 17.09 13.81
CA LEU A 132 -11.99 16.15 14.22
C LEU A 132 -10.61 16.66 13.81
N GLN A 133 -10.51 17.12 12.56
CA GLN A 133 -9.26 17.66 12.04
C GLN A 133 -8.73 18.79 12.95
N ARG A 134 -9.59 19.73 13.35
CA ARG A 134 -9.23 20.80 14.28
C ARG A 134 -8.86 20.30 15.67
N ALA A 135 -9.56 19.29 16.18
CA ALA A 135 -9.23 18.67 17.46
C ALA A 135 -7.84 18.01 17.45
N ILE A 136 -7.52 17.25 16.39
CA ILE A 136 -6.21 16.63 16.20
C ILE A 136 -5.13 17.70 16.05
N GLU A 137 -5.36 18.75 15.26
CA GLU A 137 -4.42 19.85 15.10
C GLU A 137 -4.11 20.54 16.44
N ALA A 138 -5.14 20.80 17.25
CA ALA A 138 -4.99 21.39 18.58
C ALA A 138 -4.21 20.46 19.54
N TYR A 139 -4.46 19.15 19.48
CA TYR A 139 -3.73 18.15 20.26
C TYR A 139 -2.24 18.10 19.87
N LEU A 140 -1.94 18.07 18.56
CA LEU A 140 -0.56 18.03 18.04
C LEU A 140 0.20 19.33 18.30
N ALA A 141 -0.48 20.48 18.38
CA ALA A 141 0.15 21.76 18.72
C ALA A 141 0.80 21.75 20.11
N HIS A 142 0.24 20.97 21.05
CA HIS A 142 0.78 20.79 22.40
C HIS A 142 1.81 19.65 22.48
N ARG A 143 1.99 18.87 21.40
CA ARG A 143 2.86 17.69 21.33
C ARG A 143 3.68 17.64 20.03
N PRO A 144 4.60 18.59 19.82
CA PRO A 144 5.37 18.69 18.59
C PRO A 144 6.23 17.44 18.30
N GLU A 145 6.57 16.64 19.32
CA GLU A 145 7.25 15.35 19.17
C GLU A 145 6.46 14.38 18.28
N LEU A 146 5.14 14.26 18.47
CA LEU A 146 4.27 13.38 17.68
C LEU A 146 4.12 13.86 16.24
N LYS A 147 4.13 15.18 16.04
CA LYS A 147 4.05 15.78 14.70
C LYS A 147 5.29 15.45 13.87
N ARG A 148 6.48 15.42 14.48
CA ARG A 148 7.73 15.09 13.77
C ARG A 148 7.76 13.63 13.34
N GLU A 149 7.40 12.71 14.24
CA GLU A 149 7.38 11.27 13.95
C GLU A 149 6.37 10.93 12.84
N HIS A 150 5.16 11.47 12.93
CA HIS A 150 4.12 11.27 11.93
C HIS A 150 4.51 11.81 10.55
N MET A 151 5.06 13.02 10.49
CA MET A 151 5.50 13.63 9.22
C MET A 151 6.71 12.87 8.64
N ALA A 152 7.65 12.44 9.47
CA ALA A 152 8.79 11.64 9.03
C ALA A 152 8.33 10.33 8.37
N GLY A 153 7.35 9.63 8.98
CA GLY A 153 6.75 8.41 8.40
C GLY A 153 6.17 8.63 7.00
N ARG A 154 5.43 9.73 6.78
CA ARG A 154 4.88 10.08 5.45
C ARG A 154 5.97 10.38 4.43
N SER A 155 7.01 11.12 4.81
CA SER A 155 8.12 11.43 3.92
C SER A 155 8.86 10.17 3.44
N PHE A 156 8.97 9.15 4.29
CA PHE A 156 9.55 7.87 3.88
C PHE A 156 8.66 7.11 2.89
N GLU A 157 7.36 7.05 3.13
CA GLU A 157 6.43 6.35 2.21
C GLU A 157 6.36 7.04 0.84
N GLU A 158 6.32 8.38 0.82
CA GLU A 158 6.40 9.17 -0.41
C GLU A 158 7.71 8.93 -1.16
N ALA A 159 8.85 8.95 -0.47
CA ALA A 159 10.14 8.66 -1.07
C ALA A 159 10.22 7.23 -1.64
N ALA A 160 9.70 6.24 -0.92
CA ALA A 160 9.63 4.87 -1.39
C ALA A 160 8.79 4.74 -2.66
N GLN A 161 7.66 5.46 -2.75
CA GLN A 161 6.79 5.44 -3.91
C GLN A 161 7.42 6.08 -5.16
N ILE A 162 8.15 7.18 -4.98
CA ILE A 162 8.94 7.81 -6.06
C ILE A 162 10.00 6.83 -6.59
N LEU A 163 10.76 6.20 -5.68
CA LEU A 163 11.80 5.25 -6.04
C LEU A 163 11.24 4.03 -6.78
N GLN A 164 10.08 3.51 -6.36
CA GLN A 164 9.42 2.41 -7.08
C GLN A 164 9.04 2.80 -8.51
N THR A 165 8.53 4.02 -8.70
CA THR A 165 8.14 4.53 -10.03
C THR A 165 9.34 4.67 -10.95
N ASP A 166 10.41 5.32 -10.48
CA ASP A 166 11.67 5.48 -11.24
C ASP A 166 12.29 4.13 -11.58
N LEU A 167 12.26 3.18 -10.65
CA LEU A 167 12.76 1.83 -10.89
C LEU A 167 11.98 1.13 -12.00
N PHE A 168 10.66 1.24 -12.00
CA PHE A 168 9.80 0.68 -13.05
C PHE A 168 10.10 1.32 -14.41
N GLU A 169 10.17 2.65 -14.48
CA GLU A 169 10.51 3.37 -15.72
C GLU A 169 11.87 2.94 -16.27
N LYS A 170 12.90 2.89 -15.42
CA LYS A 170 14.23 2.43 -15.81
C LYS A 170 14.23 1.00 -16.33
N GLN A 171 13.45 0.10 -15.72
CA GLN A 171 13.30 -1.27 -16.22
C GLN A 171 12.70 -1.31 -17.62
N THR A 172 11.66 -0.52 -17.89
CA THR A 172 11.03 -0.47 -19.22
C THR A 172 11.97 0.10 -20.28
N VAL A 173 12.70 1.17 -19.96
CA VAL A 173 13.70 1.77 -20.86
C VAL A 173 14.83 0.80 -21.14
N HIS A 174 15.32 0.10 -20.12
CA HIS A 174 16.36 -0.90 -20.28
C HIS A 174 15.89 -2.06 -21.17
N ALA A 175 14.68 -2.58 -20.97
CA ALA A 175 14.12 -3.63 -21.81
C ALA A 175 14.04 -3.21 -23.28
N THR A 176 13.49 -2.02 -23.58
CA THR A 176 13.40 -1.51 -24.96
C THR A 176 14.78 -1.27 -25.59
N THR A 177 15.74 -0.80 -24.80
CA THR A 177 17.13 -0.59 -25.26
C THR A 177 17.81 -1.93 -25.58
N GLN A 178 17.61 -2.94 -24.74
CA GLN A 178 18.12 -4.29 -24.98
C GLN A 178 17.52 -4.90 -26.26
N ASP A 179 16.24 -4.71 -26.52
CA ASP A 179 15.60 -5.17 -27.76
C ASP A 179 16.15 -4.48 -29.00
N LYS A 180 16.35 -3.15 -28.95
CA LYS A 180 17.00 -2.40 -30.04
C LYS A 180 18.41 -2.94 -30.28
N LEU A 181 19.18 -3.18 -29.22
CA LEU A 181 20.53 -3.72 -29.32
C LEU A 181 20.54 -5.11 -29.96
N ARG A 182 19.60 -5.98 -29.59
CA ARG A 182 19.45 -7.32 -30.20
C ARG A 182 19.15 -7.22 -31.69
N ARG A 183 18.23 -6.34 -32.10
CA ARG A 183 17.88 -6.13 -33.51
C ARG A 183 19.05 -5.59 -34.32
N LEU A 184 19.76 -4.58 -33.80
CA LEU A 184 20.95 -4.03 -34.47
C LEU A 184 22.05 -5.09 -34.62
N LYS A 185 22.30 -5.91 -33.60
CA LYS A 185 23.27 -7.01 -33.69
C LYS A 185 22.89 -8.04 -34.76
N GLN A 186 21.61 -8.39 -34.86
CA GLN A 186 21.13 -9.31 -35.90
C GLN A 186 21.28 -8.72 -37.30
N ALA A 187 20.93 -7.44 -37.48
CA ALA A 187 21.07 -6.73 -38.75
C ALA A 187 22.54 -6.62 -39.17
N ASN A 188 23.45 -6.24 -38.27
CA ASN A 188 24.89 -6.19 -38.56
C ASN A 188 25.42 -7.55 -39.00
N LYS A 189 25.04 -8.63 -38.31
CA LYS A 189 25.46 -9.99 -38.70
C LYS A 189 24.93 -10.40 -40.08
N ALA A 190 23.72 -9.98 -40.44
CA ALA A 190 23.17 -10.24 -41.77
C ALA A 190 23.93 -9.45 -42.85
N LEU A 191 24.28 -8.19 -42.55
CA LEU A 191 25.07 -7.34 -43.44
C LEU A 191 26.48 -7.92 -43.68
N GLU A 192 27.15 -8.38 -42.63
CA GLU A 192 28.46 -9.04 -42.70
C GLU A 192 28.41 -10.29 -43.59
N ARG A 193 27.37 -11.12 -43.46
CA ARG A 193 27.18 -12.30 -44.33
C ARG A 193 26.98 -11.91 -45.79
N ALA A 194 26.13 -10.91 -46.05
CA ALA A 194 25.89 -10.42 -47.40
C ALA A 194 27.16 -9.83 -48.03
N LEU A 195 28.00 -9.16 -47.24
CA LEU A 195 29.31 -8.67 -47.68
C LEU A 195 30.22 -9.84 -48.07
N GLN A 196 30.35 -10.87 -47.23
CA GLN A 196 31.15 -12.06 -47.52
C GLN A 196 30.67 -12.80 -48.77
N GLU A 197 29.35 -12.92 -48.97
CA GLU A 197 28.76 -13.51 -50.17
C GLU A 197 29.07 -12.69 -51.43
N ALA A 198 29.00 -11.36 -51.34
CA ALA A 198 29.34 -10.47 -52.45
C ALA A 198 30.83 -10.55 -52.81
N GLU A 199 31.72 -10.56 -51.81
CA GLU A 199 33.18 -10.72 -52.00
C GLU A 199 33.50 -12.06 -52.67
N ALA A 200 32.91 -13.17 -52.20
CA ALA A 200 33.08 -14.49 -52.82
C ALA A 200 32.58 -14.51 -54.27
N ARG A 201 31.47 -13.82 -54.56
CA ARG A 201 30.92 -13.72 -55.92
C ARG A 201 31.82 -12.91 -56.86
N ILE A 202 32.41 -11.81 -56.38
CA ILE A 202 33.39 -11.03 -57.16
C ILE A 202 34.62 -11.89 -57.47
N SER A 203 35.14 -12.62 -56.48
CA SER A 203 36.31 -13.49 -56.66
C SER A 203 36.09 -14.60 -57.71
N LEU A 204 34.89 -15.19 -57.76
CA LEU A 204 34.52 -16.17 -58.79
C LEU A 204 34.51 -15.56 -60.21
N LEU A 205 33.96 -14.35 -60.36
CA LEU A 205 33.92 -13.66 -61.65
C LEU A 205 35.31 -13.25 -62.15
N GLU A 206 36.23 -12.91 -61.25
CA GLU A 206 37.63 -12.59 -61.60
C GLU A 206 38.43 -13.83 -62.03
N GLY A 207 38.08 -15.02 -61.55
CA GLY A 207 38.70 -16.30 -61.94
C GLY A 207 38.26 -16.85 -63.30
N GLU A 208 37.11 -16.42 -63.83
CA GLU A 208 36.60 -16.84 -65.14
C GLU A 208 37.08 -15.99 -66.33
N ARG A 209 37.93 -14.98 -66.10
CA ARG A 209 38.43 -14.14 -67.21
C ARG A 209 39.35 -14.99 -68.12
N PRO A 210 38.98 -15.25 -69.38
CA PRO A 210 39.81 -16.05 -70.28
C PRO A 210 41.13 -15.31 -70.55
N PRO A 211 42.26 -16.05 -70.73
CA PRO A 211 43.56 -15.44 -70.97
C PRO A 211 43.47 -14.54 -72.22
N PRO A 212 44.15 -13.38 -72.24
CA PRO A 212 44.18 -12.56 -73.44
C PRO A 212 44.80 -13.37 -74.58
N ASP A 213 44.07 -13.52 -75.68
CA ASP A 213 44.50 -14.24 -76.88
C ASP A 213 45.89 -13.75 -77.29
N ALA A 214 46.87 -14.64 -77.12
CA ALA A 214 48.24 -14.44 -77.54
C ALA A 214 48.38 -14.84 -79.02
N THR A 215 47.97 -13.98 -79.95
CA THR A 215 48.50 -13.87 -81.33
C THR A 215 47.73 -12.75 -82.04
N THR A 216 48.36 -11.74 -82.62
CA THR A 216 49.13 -11.90 -83.86
C THR A 216 50.08 -10.72 -84.02
N GLN A 217 51.38 -11.03 -84.03
CA GLN A 217 52.36 -10.26 -84.79
C GLN A 217 51.94 -10.35 -86.26
N ASP A 218 51.69 -9.21 -86.93
CA ASP A 218 52.05 -9.12 -88.34
C ASP A 218 52.33 -7.65 -88.73
N LYS A 219 53.60 -7.45 -89.10
CA LYS A 219 54.22 -6.41 -89.95
C LYS A 219 54.03 -4.91 -89.67
#